data_AF-A0A1Y2I7G4-F1
#
_entry.id   AF-A0A1Y2I7G4-F1
#
_cell.length_a   1.000
_cell.length_b   1.000
_cell.length_c   1.000
_cell.angle_alpha   90.00
_cell.angle_beta   90.00
_cell.angle_gamma   90.00
#
_symmetry.space_group_name_H-M   'P 1'
#
loop_
_entity.id
_entity.type
_entity.pdbx_description
1 polymer ?
#
loop_
_entity_poly.entity_id
_entity_poly.type
_entity_poly.pdbx_seq_one_letter_code
_entity_poly.pdbx_strand_id
1 'polypeptide(L)'
;MFTPRFSSALSATRPAASRAIRAYATGQANENRVAGGLKATLHNPNVSQEAKDRAAERLEEMSDHVPAASSSASSKSAPNSSDQHKNNVLGGYKATLSNPRTSDEAKKHAREILEADGYHANSPDGIAADEHDNRVIAGYKAALHNPRVSSEAKQHAKEYLQEHGAL
;
A
#
# COMPACT_ATOMS: atom_id res chain seq x y z
N MET A 1 -19.22 -21.77 -63.16
CA MET A 1 -18.34 -22.53 -62.24
C MET A 1 -17.00 -21.81 -62.15
N PHE A 2 -16.70 -21.14 -61.02
CA PHE A 2 -15.40 -21.19 -60.34
C PHE A 2 -15.44 -20.24 -59.14
N THR A 3 -15.24 -20.77 -57.95
CA THR A 3 -14.99 -20.01 -56.72
C THR A 3 -13.49 -19.78 -56.57
N PRO A 4 -13.05 -18.66 -55.96
CA PRO A 4 -11.77 -18.63 -55.28
C PRO A 4 -11.97 -18.66 -53.76
N ARG A 5 -11.42 -19.70 -53.13
CA ARG A 5 -11.19 -19.77 -51.69
C ARG A 5 -10.04 -18.83 -51.34
N PHE A 6 -10.28 -17.82 -50.52
CA PHE A 6 -9.20 -17.10 -49.84
C PHE A 6 -8.85 -17.83 -48.53
N SER A 7 -7.62 -18.33 -48.50
CA SER A 7 -6.92 -18.83 -47.33
C SER A 7 -6.30 -17.68 -46.52
N SER A 8 -6.10 -17.96 -45.24
CA SER A 8 -5.35 -17.18 -44.24
C SER A 8 -6.13 -15.97 -43.69
N ALA A 9 -6.04 -15.63 -42.41
CA ALA A 9 -4.90 -15.75 -41.53
C ALA A 9 -5.27 -15.68 -40.04
N LEU A 10 -4.27 -15.97 -39.22
CA LEU A 10 -4.12 -15.60 -37.80
C LEU A 10 -4.91 -16.43 -36.79
N SER A 11 -4.43 -17.65 -36.55
CA SER A 11 -4.50 -18.26 -35.21
C SER A 11 -3.66 -17.38 -34.27
N ALA A 12 -4.34 -16.53 -33.50
CA ALA A 12 -3.73 -15.72 -32.46
C ALA A 12 -3.15 -16.64 -31.37
N THR A 13 -1.86 -16.91 -31.44
CA THR A 13 -1.10 -17.54 -30.36
C THR A 13 -1.05 -16.56 -29.20
N ARG A 14 -1.94 -16.73 -28.20
CA ARG A 14 -1.91 -15.96 -26.96
C ARG A 14 -0.59 -16.28 -26.23
N PRO A 15 0.18 -15.28 -25.77
CA PRO A 15 1.47 -15.53 -25.13
C PRO A 15 1.28 -16.31 -23.83
N ALA A 16 1.92 -17.47 -23.72
CA ALA A 16 1.91 -18.36 -22.55
C ALA A 16 2.57 -17.75 -21.28
N ALA A 17 3.17 -16.56 -21.40
CA ALA A 17 3.97 -15.93 -20.35
C ALA A 17 3.16 -15.37 -19.16
N SER A 18 1.87 -15.06 -19.32
CA SER A 18 1.06 -14.43 -18.27
C SER A 18 0.43 -15.41 -17.27
N ARG A 19 0.50 -16.72 -17.53
CA ARG A 19 -0.05 -17.77 -16.66
C ARG A 19 0.93 -18.24 -15.59
N ALA A 20 2.24 -18.22 -15.88
CA ALA A 20 3.29 -18.52 -14.91
C ALA A 20 3.40 -17.43 -13.82
N ILE A 21 3.08 -16.18 -14.18
CA ILE A 21 3.25 -15.04 -13.28
C ILE A 21 2.29 -15.10 -12.08
N ARG A 22 1.04 -15.49 -12.34
CA ARG A 22 0.02 -15.62 -11.30
C ARG A 22 0.33 -16.77 -10.34
N ALA A 23 0.91 -17.87 -10.83
CA ALA A 23 1.23 -19.05 -10.02
C ALA A 23 2.34 -18.79 -8.99
N TYR A 24 3.38 -18.03 -9.35
CA TYR A 24 4.46 -17.69 -8.40
C TYR A 24 3.94 -16.77 -7.29
N ALA A 25 3.07 -15.80 -7.62
CA ALA A 25 2.56 -14.83 -6.64
C ALA A 25 1.62 -15.50 -5.63
N THR A 26 0.84 -16.49 -6.07
CA THR A 26 0.03 -17.31 -5.17
C THR A 26 0.87 -18.21 -4.27
N GLY A 27 1.98 -18.79 -4.76
CA GLY A 27 2.89 -19.61 -3.94
C GLY A 27 3.52 -18.83 -2.79
N GLN A 28 4.06 -17.65 -3.10
CA GLN A 28 4.70 -16.75 -2.11
C GLN A 28 3.70 -16.19 -1.08
N ALA A 29 2.47 -15.85 -1.51
CA ALA A 29 1.42 -15.42 -0.59
C ALA A 29 0.96 -16.55 0.35
N ASN A 30 1.00 -17.80 -0.11
CA ASN A 30 0.70 -18.97 0.72
C ASN A 30 1.80 -19.20 1.76
N GLU A 31 3.07 -19.08 1.37
CA GLU A 31 4.21 -19.23 2.29
C GLU A 31 4.17 -18.20 3.44
N ASN A 32 3.91 -16.93 3.15
CA ASN A 32 3.80 -15.89 4.18
C ASN A 32 2.65 -16.16 5.18
N ARG A 33 1.52 -16.70 4.70
CA ARG A 33 0.39 -17.08 5.57
C ARG A 33 0.71 -18.30 6.42
N VAL A 34 1.39 -19.29 5.84
CA VAL A 34 1.86 -20.48 6.56
C VAL A 34 2.86 -20.10 7.65
N ALA A 35 3.84 -19.25 7.34
CA ALA A 35 4.79 -18.73 8.32
C ALA A 35 4.08 -17.96 9.45
N GLY A 36 3.07 -17.15 9.12
CA GLY A 36 2.23 -16.46 10.12
C GLY A 36 1.47 -17.43 11.03
N GLY A 37 0.92 -18.52 10.46
CA GLY A 37 0.26 -19.58 11.23
C GLY A 37 1.20 -20.32 12.17
N LEU A 38 2.39 -20.70 11.71
CA LEU A 38 3.43 -21.33 12.53
C LEU A 38 3.92 -20.39 13.64
N LYS A 39 4.05 -19.10 13.36
CA LYS A 39 4.38 -18.11 14.40
C LYS A 39 3.29 -18.02 15.48
N ALA A 40 2.02 -18.13 15.08
CA ALA A 40 0.91 -18.14 16.03
C ALA A 40 0.93 -19.39 16.94
N THR A 41 1.32 -20.57 16.43
CA THR A 41 1.41 -21.79 17.25
C THR A 41 2.50 -21.70 18.31
N LEU A 42 3.63 -21.04 18.01
CA LEU A 42 4.71 -20.80 18.97
C LEU A 42 4.26 -19.97 20.18
N HIS A 43 3.44 -18.94 19.92
CA HIS A 43 2.95 -18.03 20.96
C HIS A 43 1.69 -18.52 21.68
N ASN A 44 1.03 -19.57 21.19
CA ASN A 44 -0.17 -20.11 21.81
C ASN A 44 0.19 -20.94 23.07
N PRO A 45 -0.29 -20.56 24.29
CA PRO A 45 -0.02 -21.31 25.52
C PRO A 45 -0.72 -22.67 25.55
N ASN A 46 -1.77 -22.87 24.75
CA ASN A 46 -2.57 -24.10 24.72
C ASN A 46 -2.03 -25.18 23.75
N VAL A 47 -0.86 -24.95 23.16
CA VAL A 47 -0.21 -25.89 22.22
C VAL A 47 0.89 -26.66 22.94
N SER A 48 1.02 -27.95 22.64
CA SER A 48 2.06 -28.80 23.22
C SER A 48 3.47 -28.35 22.81
N GLN A 49 4.46 -28.64 23.64
CA GLN A 49 5.85 -28.27 23.36
C GLN A 49 6.34 -28.91 22.05
N GLU A 50 6.03 -30.20 21.83
CA GLU A 50 6.37 -30.91 20.59
C GLU A 50 5.80 -30.22 19.33
N ALA A 51 4.60 -29.65 19.41
CA ALA A 51 4.01 -28.92 18.29
C ALA A 51 4.64 -27.54 18.07
N LYS A 52 5.19 -26.91 19.12
CA LYS A 52 5.97 -25.68 19.01
C LYS A 52 7.32 -25.96 18.38
N ASP A 53 8.00 -27.02 18.80
CA ASP A 53 9.31 -27.39 18.26
C ASP A 53 9.21 -27.69 16.75
N ARG A 54 8.20 -28.47 16.33
CA ARG A 54 7.91 -28.70 14.89
C ARG A 54 7.57 -27.43 14.13
N ALA A 55 6.86 -26.49 14.76
CA ALA A 55 6.53 -25.23 14.13
C ALA A 55 7.75 -24.32 13.95
N ALA A 56 8.69 -24.35 14.90
CA ALA A 56 9.97 -23.64 14.82
C ALA A 56 10.84 -24.21 13.70
N GLU A 57 11.04 -25.53 13.65
CA GLU A 57 11.81 -26.20 12.59
C GLU A 57 11.25 -25.87 11.19
N ARG A 58 9.93 -25.93 11.03
CA ARG A 58 9.28 -25.62 9.75
C ARG A 58 9.41 -24.15 9.37
N LEU A 59 9.45 -23.24 10.35
CA LEU A 59 9.67 -21.81 10.12
C LEU A 59 11.10 -21.54 9.67
N GLU A 60 12.09 -22.21 10.26
CA GLU A 60 13.49 -22.13 9.88
C GLU A 60 13.72 -22.68 8.46
N GLU A 61 13.19 -23.86 8.15
CA GLU A 61 13.25 -24.45 6.81
C GLU A 61 12.66 -23.51 5.75
N MET A 62 11.51 -22.88 6.05
CA MET A 62 10.89 -21.91 5.14
C MET A 62 11.67 -20.60 5.03
N SER A 63 12.39 -20.20 6.08
CA SER A 63 13.24 -19.00 6.08
C SER A 63 14.53 -19.21 5.28
N ASP A 64 15.09 -20.42 5.30
CA ASP A 64 16.32 -20.78 4.58
C ASP A 64 16.12 -20.84 3.06
N HIS A 65 14.90 -21.13 2.60
CA HIS A 65 14.55 -21.17 1.18
C HIS A 65 14.25 -19.80 0.56
N VAL A 66 14.35 -18.70 1.31
CA VAL A 66 14.22 -17.35 0.75
C VAL A 66 15.60 -16.94 0.19
N PRO A 67 15.81 -16.91 -1.14
CA PRO A 67 17.11 -16.58 -1.71
C PRO A 67 17.53 -15.18 -1.24
N ALA A 68 18.79 -15.02 -0.84
CA ALA A 68 19.39 -13.79 -0.31
C ALA A 68 19.22 -12.52 -1.20
N ALA A 69 18.71 -12.67 -2.42
CA ALA A 69 18.28 -11.55 -3.26
C ALA A 69 16.95 -10.91 -2.81
N SER A 70 16.08 -11.65 -2.09
CA SER A 70 14.79 -11.16 -1.58
C SER A 70 14.88 -10.55 -0.18
N SER A 71 15.89 -10.91 0.62
CA SER A 71 16.16 -10.26 1.92
C SER A 71 16.57 -8.79 1.76
N SER A 72 17.12 -8.40 0.59
CA SER A 72 17.39 -6.99 0.26
C SER A 72 16.21 -6.27 -0.39
N ALA A 73 15.26 -7.00 -0.99
CA ALA A 73 14.06 -6.42 -1.59
C ALA A 73 12.91 -6.25 -0.57
N SER A 74 12.84 -7.10 0.46
CA SER A 74 11.88 -6.95 1.58
C SER A 74 12.37 -5.99 2.68
N SER A 75 13.65 -5.59 2.65
CA SER A 75 14.18 -4.52 3.52
C SER A 75 13.66 -3.12 3.16
N LYS A 76 12.96 -2.97 2.04
CA LYS A 76 12.27 -1.73 1.68
C LYS A 76 10.90 -1.70 2.34
N SER A 77 10.87 -1.20 3.57
CA SER A 77 9.68 -0.71 4.28
C SER A 77 8.86 -1.76 5.04
N ALA A 78 9.50 -2.58 5.88
CA ALA A 78 8.82 -2.97 7.11
C ALA A 78 9.03 -1.83 8.13
N PRO A 79 8.10 -0.88 8.30
CA PRO A 79 8.21 0.05 9.42
C PRO A 79 8.23 -0.81 10.69
N ASN A 80 9.14 -0.51 11.62
CA ASN A 80 9.25 -1.27 12.86
C ASN A 80 7.86 -1.47 13.46
N SER A 81 7.54 -2.68 13.93
CA SER A 81 6.22 -2.97 14.52
C SER A 81 5.85 -1.97 15.64
N SER A 82 6.84 -1.38 16.30
CA SER A 82 6.68 -0.27 17.26
C SER A 82 6.09 0.99 16.63
N ASP A 83 6.52 1.35 15.43
CA ASP A 83 6.09 2.56 14.73
C ASP A 83 4.70 2.37 14.16
N GLN A 84 4.39 1.17 13.65
CA GLN A 84 3.03 0.79 13.29
C GLN A 84 2.08 0.84 14.49
N HIS A 85 2.52 0.33 15.65
CA HIS A 85 1.71 0.36 16.87
C HIS A 85 1.43 1.81 17.30
N LYS A 86 2.45 2.68 17.34
CA LYS A 86 2.30 4.11 17.64
C LYS A 86 1.33 4.78 16.67
N ASN A 87 1.50 4.59 15.36
CA ASN A 87 0.62 5.18 14.35
C ASN A 87 -0.84 4.74 14.52
N ASN A 88 -1.08 3.46 14.83
CA ASN A 88 -2.43 2.94 15.08
C ASN A 88 -3.06 3.54 16.34
N VAL A 89 -2.27 3.70 17.41
CA VAL A 89 -2.70 4.31 18.67
C VAL A 89 -3.07 5.78 18.46
N LEU A 90 -2.22 6.55 17.77
CA LEU A 90 -2.47 7.96 17.43
C LEU A 90 -3.69 8.11 16.52
N GLY A 91 -3.87 7.21 15.55
CA GLY A 91 -5.08 7.14 14.73
C GLY A 91 -6.35 6.92 15.57
N GLY A 92 -6.26 6.07 16.60
CA GLY A 92 -7.32 5.87 17.58
C GLY A 92 -7.70 7.16 18.31
N TYR A 93 -6.72 7.90 18.83
CA TYR A 93 -6.96 9.18 19.50
C TYR A 93 -7.59 10.22 18.55
N LYS A 94 -7.16 10.28 17.29
CA LYS A 94 -7.82 11.14 16.28
C LYS A 94 -9.30 10.76 16.08
N ALA A 95 -9.62 9.47 16.03
CA ALA A 95 -11.00 9.01 15.93
C ALA A 95 -11.83 9.37 17.17
N THR A 96 -11.23 9.39 18.36
CA THR A 96 -11.94 9.82 19.57
C THR A 96 -12.33 11.31 19.54
N LEU A 97 -11.57 12.15 18.85
CA LEU A 97 -11.87 13.58 18.69
C LEU A 97 -13.03 13.82 17.72
N SER A 98 -13.13 13.04 16.65
CA SER A 98 -14.18 13.17 15.63
C SER A 98 -15.48 12.46 16.01
N ASN A 99 -15.44 11.51 16.94
CA ASN A 99 -16.64 10.80 17.38
C ASN A 99 -17.55 11.73 18.21
N PRO A 100 -18.82 11.97 17.80
CA PRO A 100 -19.73 12.81 18.58
C PRO A 100 -20.18 12.16 19.90
N ARG A 101 -20.04 10.83 20.05
CA ARG A 101 -20.48 10.08 21.23
C ARG A 101 -19.41 9.93 22.32
N THR A 102 -18.21 10.48 22.13
CA THR A 102 -17.15 10.44 23.16
C THR A 102 -17.32 11.60 24.14
N SER A 103 -16.98 11.36 25.40
CA SER A 103 -17.03 12.38 26.46
C SER A 103 -15.99 13.48 26.24
N ASP A 104 -16.27 14.66 26.76
CA ASP A 104 -15.35 15.81 26.64
C ASP A 104 -14.02 15.57 27.35
N GLU A 105 -14.02 14.82 28.45
CA GLU A 105 -12.81 14.39 29.17
C GLU A 105 -11.95 13.46 28.30
N ALA A 106 -12.54 12.46 27.65
CA ALA A 106 -11.82 11.57 26.75
C ALA A 106 -11.23 12.33 25.55
N LYS A 107 -11.97 13.31 25.01
CA LYS A 107 -11.46 14.19 23.95
C LYS A 107 -10.31 15.06 24.43
N LYS A 108 -10.36 15.62 25.65
CA LYS A 108 -9.24 16.38 26.22
C LYS A 108 -7.97 15.54 26.32
N HIS A 109 -8.08 14.36 26.91
CA HIS A 109 -6.95 13.43 27.02
C HIS A 109 -6.40 13.02 25.65
N ALA A 110 -7.28 12.76 24.67
CA ALA A 110 -6.84 12.45 23.31
C ALA A 110 -6.07 13.60 22.65
N ARG A 111 -6.44 14.86 22.91
CA ARG A 111 -5.68 16.02 22.43
C ARG A 111 -4.30 16.10 23.07
N GLU A 112 -4.21 15.90 24.39
CA GLU A 112 -2.95 15.95 25.14
C GLU A 112 -1.95 14.90 24.61
N ILE A 113 -2.41 13.67 24.38
CA ILE A 113 -1.55 12.60 23.83
C ILE A 113 -1.10 12.91 22.41
N LEU A 114 -1.99 13.43 21.55
CA LEU A 114 -1.64 13.82 20.20
C LEU A 114 -0.63 14.97 20.19
N GLU A 115 -0.82 15.98 21.04
CA GLU A 115 0.09 17.13 21.16
C GLU A 115 1.46 16.72 21.69
N ALA A 116 1.53 15.80 22.66
CA ALA A 116 2.78 15.26 23.17
C ALA A 116 3.61 14.53 22.09
N ASP A 117 2.94 13.92 21.11
CA ASP A 117 3.57 13.27 19.96
C ASP A 117 3.84 14.25 18.78
N GLY A 118 3.56 15.54 18.95
CA GLY A 118 3.72 16.56 17.92
C GLY A 118 2.58 16.62 16.89
N TYR A 119 1.50 15.87 17.11
CA TYR A 119 0.24 16.02 16.37
C TYR A 119 -0.60 17.11 17.03
N HIS A 120 -0.33 18.36 16.67
CA HIS A 120 -1.23 19.44 17.06
C HIS A 120 -2.56 19.25 16.32
N ALA A 121 -3.69 19.23 17.05
CA ALA A 121 -5.02 19.34 16.44
C ALA A 121 -5.21 20.68 15.68
N ASN A 122 -4.29 21.63 15.92
CA ASN A 122 -4.06 22.86 15.17
C ASN A 122 -2.68 22.88 14.49
N SER A 123 -2.14 21.73 14.03
CA SER A 123 -1.17 21.77 12.93
C SER A 123 -2.01 22.14 11.71
N PRO A 124 -1.97 23.42 11.29
CA PRO A 124 -2.90 23.91 10.30
C PRO A 124 -2.73 23.10 9.04
N ASP A 125 -3.86 22.92 8.38
CA ASP A 125 -4.05 22.47 7.02
C ASP A 125 -3.10 23.08 5.96
N GLY A 126 -2.12 23.93 6.31
CA GLY A 126 -1.14 24.52 5.39
C GLY A 126 0.05 23.63 5.02
N ILE A 127 0.10 22.35 5.41
CA ILE A 127 1.02 21.40 4.76
C ILE A 127 0.23 20.34 3.98
N ALA A 128 -0.93 19.91 4.47
CA ALA A 128 -1.77 18.94 3.77
C ALA A 128 -2.57 19.55 2.60
N ALA A 129 -3.09 20.78 2.74
CA ALA A 129 -3.68 21.52 1.62
C ALA A 129 -2.59 21.95 0.64
N ASP A 130 -1.46 22.46 1.13
CA ASP A 130 -0.31 22.79 0.28
C ASP A 130 0.20 21.55 -0.47
N GLU A 131 0.30 20.38 0.17
CA GLU A 131 0.72 19.14 -0.48
C GLU A 131 -0.35 18.61 -1.46
N HIS A 132 -1.64 18.79 -1.15
CA HIS A 132 -2.72 18.52 -2.08
C HIS A 132 -2.63 19.41 -3.32
N ASP A 133 -2.54 20.73 -3.12
CA ASP A 133 -2.46 21.73 -4.19
C ASP A 133 -1.19 21.53 -5.01
N ASN A 134 -0.04 21.27 -4.37
CA ASN A 134 1.21 20.92 -5.03
C ASN A 134 1.07 19.66 -5.89
N ARG A 135 0.36 18.64 -5.40
CA ARG A 135 0.12 17.39 -6.13
C ARG A 135 -0.86 17.58 -7.29
N VAL A 136 -1.88 18.42 -7.11
CA VAL A 136 -2.83 18.82 -8.15
C VAL A 136 -2.12 19.63 -9.24
N ILE A 137 -1.32 20.63 -8.87
CA ILE A 137 -0.46 21.43 -9.76
C ILE A 137 0.50 20.51 -10.53
N ALA A 138 1.14 19.55 -9.86
CA ALA A 138 2.01 18.58 -10.53
C ALA A 138 1.25 17.72 -11.55
N GLY A 139 0.02 17.33 -11.24
CA GLY A 139 -0.87 16.61 -12.16
C GLY A 139 -1.21 17.41 -13.40
N TYR A 140 -1.58 18.69 -13.24
CA TYR A 140 -1.86 19.58 -14.37
C TYR A 140 -0.62 19.86 -15.22
N LYS A 141 0.56 20.02 -14.60
CA LYS A 141 1.84 20.12 -15.33
C LYS A 141 2.10 18.87 -16.17
N ALA A 142 1.87 17.68 -15.62
CA ALA A 142 2.01 16.43 -16.36
C ALA A 142 1.00 16.33 -17.52
N ALA A 143 -0.23 16.81 -17.33
CA ALA A 143 -1.27 16.80 -18.37
C ALA A 143 -0.89 17.61 -19.61
N LEU A 144 -0.19 18.74 -19.45
CA LEU A 144 0.30 19.56 -20.58
C LEU A 144 1.26 18.79 -21.50
N HIS A 145 2.16 18.00 -20.90
CA HIS A 145 3.18 17.24 -21.61
C HIS A 145 2.70 15.88 -22.13
N ASN A 146 1.55 15.40 -21.68
CA ASN A 146 1.03 14.10 -22.11
C ASN A 146 0.43 14.18 -23.52
N PRO A 147 0.92 13.40 -24.51
CA PRO A 147 0.39 13.40 -25.88
C PRO A 147 -1.01 12.78 -26.00
N ARG A 148 -1.47 12.04 -24.99
CA ARG A 148 -2.80 11.39 -24.98
C ARG A 148 -3.92 12.29 -24.44
N VAL A 149 -3.59 13.49 -23.95
CA VAL A 149 -4.57 14.44 -23.41
C VAL A 149 -5.06 15.35 -24.55
N SER A 150 -6.37 15.61 -24.61
CA SER A 150 -6.99 16.46 -25.63
C SER A 150 -6.51 17.91 -25.53
N SER A 151 -6.62 18.66 -26.62
CA SER A 151 -6.27 20.08 -26.67
C SER A 151 -7.08 20.92 -25.67
N GLU A 152 -8.38 20.64 -25.52
CA GLU A 152 -9.27 21.32 -24.58
C GLU A 152 -8.86 21.08 -23.12
N ALA A 153 -8.53 19.84 -22.76
CA ALA A 153 -8.08 19.52 -21.40
C ALA A 153 -6.72 20.16 -21.07
N LYS A 154 -5.84 20.33 -22.07
CA LYS A 154 -4.57 21.07 -21.91
C LYS A 154 -4.78 22.56 -21.71
N GLN A 155 -5.76 23.16 -22.38
CA GLN A 155 -6.10 24.57 -22.16
C GLN A 155 -6.58 24.78 -20.72
N HIS A 156 -7.51 23.97 -20.25
CA HIS A 156 -7.98 24.02 -18.86
C HIS A 156 -6.84 23.79 -17.84
N ALA A 157 -5.95 22.84 -18.10
CA ALA A 157 -4.77 22.62 -17.26
C ALA A 157 -3.85 23.85 -17.20
N LYS A 158 -3.74 24.60 -18.30
CA LYS A 158 -2.93 25.82 -18.38
C LYS A 158 -3.57 26.96 -17.59
N GLU A 159 -4.88 27.15 -17.72
CA GLU A 159 -5.63 28.17 -16.96
C GLU A 159 -5.51 27.94 -15.45
N TYR A 160 -5.74 26.70 -15.01
CA TYR A 160 -5.62 26.32 -13.59
C TYR A 160 -4.22 26.58 -13.03
N LEU A 161 -3.17 26.33 -13.81
CA LEU A 161 -1.79 26.61 -13.40
C LEU A 161 -1.47 28.11 -13.33
N GLN A 162 -2.12 28.95 -14.16
CA GLN A 162 -1.96 30.41 -14.10
C GLN A 162 -2.65 30.99 -12.87
N GLU A 163 -3.87 30.54 -12.58
CA GLU A 163 -4.63 30.97 -11.40
C GLU A 163 -3.88 30.66 -10.10
N HIS A 164 -3.21 29.51 -10.04
CA HIS A 164 -2.43 29.09 -8.86
C HIS A 164 -0.96 29.51 -8.89
N GLY A 165 -0.57 30.40 -9.81
CA GLY A 165 0.79 30.97 -9.86
C GLY A 165 1.91 29.96 -10.13
N ALA A 166 1.59 28.84 -10.79
CA ALA A 166 2.49 27.70 -11.00
C ALA A 166 3.03 27.59 -12.44
N LEU A 167 2.84 28.63 -13.27
CA LEU A 167 3.13 28.68 -14.71
C LEU A 167 4.31 29.58 -15.06
#